data_AF-A0A672KHY0-F1
#
_entry.id   AF-A0A672KHY0-F1
#
_cell.length_a   1.000
_cell.length_b   1.000
_cell.length_c   1.000
_cell.angle_alpha   90.00
_cell.angle_beta   90.00
_cell.angle_gamma   90.00
#
_symmetry.space_group_name_H-M   'P 1'
#
loop_
_entity.id
_entity.type
_entity.pdbx_description
1 polymer ?
#
loop_
_entity_poly.entity_id
_entity_poly.type
_entity_poly.pdbx_seq_one_letter_code
_entity_poly.pdbx_strand_id
1 'polypeptide(L)'
;MGEQVLPSPPELDRAHRALIAKPKQGERPRAVIVRFYWYQIKEVVIRESRKRRGSLQYHGKTITIYDAIYSPEVLEQCAQYLEVTLDPDTANRYLILSDDGKQVSLGDIKQDVPENPKRFDVGLCVLAKQGFSSGRFYYEVQVKGKTEWSLGVARESINRKGKFIYTPVNGFWAVILRNDNQYTACESPMLSFSLKVKPEIVGVFVDYEEGLVSFYDVGSRSHIYSFTD
;
A
#
# COMPACT_ATOMS: atom_id res chain seq x y z
N MET A 1 0.78 -26.44 -18.02
CA MET A 1 2.16 -26.52 -18.56
C MET A 1 3.00 -25.46 -17.89
N GLY A 2 4.16 -25.85 -17.35
CA GLY A 2 5.19 -24.95 -16.85
C GLY A 2 5.26 -24.84 -15.33
N GLU A 3 5.77 -25.86 -14.65
CA GLU A 3 6.33 -25.67 -13.32
C GLU A 3 7.49 -24.67 -13.44
N GLN A 4 7.28 -23.42 -13.01
CA GLN A 4 8.40 -22.50 -12.76
C GLN A 4 9.03 -22.90 -11.42
N VAL A 5 9.78 -23.99 -11.46
CA VAL A 5 10.90 -24.20 -10.55
C VAL A 5 11.91 -23.11 -10.89
N LEU A 6 12.34 -22.33 -9.90
CA LEU A 6 13.43 -21.37 -10.10
C LEU A 6 14.61 -22.14 -10.72
N PRO A 7 15.13 -21.73 -11.90
CA PRO A 7 16.14 -22.49 -12.64
C PRO A 7 17.45 -22.66 -11.85
N SER A 8 17.65 -21.82 -10.84
CA SER A 8 18.70 -21.90 -9.83
C SER A 8 18.23 -21.19 -8.55
N PRO A 9 18.83 -21.48 -7.38
CA PRO A 9 18.62 -20.65 -6.19
C PRO A 9 18.94 -19.19 -6.53
N PRO A 10 18.13 -18.21 -6.11
CA PRO A 10 18.43 -16.80 -6.35
C PRO A 10 19.79 -16.46 -5.74
N GLU A 11 20.59 -15.68 -6.44
CA GLU A 11 21.89 -15.21 -5.95
C GLU A 11 21.68 -14.46 -4.63
N LEU A 12 22.20 -15.03 -3.54
CA LEU A 12 22.13 -14.46 -2.21
C LEU A 12 23.40 -13.65 -1.97
N ASP A 13 23.29 -12.31 -2.02
CA ASP A 13 24.44 -11.43 -1.78
C ASP A 13 24.88 -11.48 -0.30
N ARG A 14 23.93 -11.37 0.64
CA ARG A 14 24.22 -11.34 2.07
C ARG A 14 23.11 -11.97 2.90
N ALA A 15 23.48 -12.97 3.69
CA ALA A 15 22.62 -13.53 4.73
C ALA A 15 23.18 -13.12 6.10
N HIS A 16 22.39 -12.34 6.84
CA HIS A 16 22.75 -11.98 8.21
C HIS A 16 22.01 -12.91 9.18
N ARG A 17 22.75 -13.46 10.15
CA ARG A 17 22.12 -14.17 11.27
C ARG A 17 21.39 -13.13 12.13
N ALA A 18 20.15 -13.40 12.52
CA ALA A 18 19.44 -12.54 13.47
C ALA A 18 20.32 -12.30 14.71
N LEU A 19 20.35 -11.06 15.23
CA LEU A 19 21.23 -10.59 16.32
C LEU A 19 20.98 -11.24 17.70
N ILE A 20 20.15 -12.28 17.76
CA ILE A 20 19.76 -13.01 18.97
C ILE A 20 20.92 -13.95 19.38
N ALA A 21 20.99 -14.43 20.63
CA ALA A 21 22.10 -15.23 21.21
C ALA A 21 21.94 -16.76 21.08
N LYS A 22 22.97 -17.56 20.65
CA LYS A 22 22.89 -18.94 20.03
C LYS A 22 21.86 -19.87 20.71
N PRO A 23 20.92 -20.53 19.99
CA PRO A 23 19.89 -21.33 20.65
C PRO A 23 20.59 -22.51 21.31
N LYS A 24 20.10 -22.92 22.47
CA LYS A 24 20.61 -24.11 23.13
C LYS A 24 20.25 -25.36 22.34
N GLN A 25 20.94 -26.44 22.61
CA GLN A 25 20.69 -27.72 21.94
C GLN A 25 19.26 -28.18 22.20
N GLY A 26 18.48 -28.40 21.14
CA GLY A 26 17.05 -28.75 21.20
C GLY A 26 16.07 -27.58 21.03
N GLU A 27 16.55 -26.33 21.04
CA GLU A 27 15.70 -25.15 20.76
C GLU A 27 15.51 -24.90 19.26
N ARG A 28 14.48 -24.14 18.91
CA ARG A 28 14.18 -23.80 17.52
C ARG A 28 15.37 -23.07 16.86
N PRO A 29 15.70 -23.39 15.59
CA PRO A 29 16.76 -22.68 14.87
C PRO A 29 16.48 -21.19 14.79
N ARG A 30 17.53 -20.38 14.81
CA ARG A 30 17.40 -18.94 14.54
C ARG A 30 16.90 -18.67 13.14
N ALA A 31 16.08 -17.62 13.01
CA ALA A 31 15.83 -16.98 11.74
C ALA A 31 17.12 -16.42 11.13
N VAL A 32 17.23 -16.54 9.81
CA VAL A 32 18.25 -15.89 8.99
C VAL A 32 17.55 -14.78 8.22
N ILE A 33 18.10 -13.57 8.27
CA ILE A 33 17.59 -12.44 7.50
C ILE A 33 18.31 -12.47 6.15
N VAL A 34 17.51 -12.58 5.09
CA VAL A 34 18.00 -12.59 3.71
C VAL A 34 17.56 -11.30 3.05
N ARG A 35 18.52 -10.54 2.50
CA ARG A 35 18.24 -9.35 1.69
C ARG A 35 18.30 -9.75 0.22
N PHE A 36 17.26 -9.40 -0.53
CA PHE A 36 17.22 -9.57 -1.98
C PHE A 36 17.57 -8.23 -2.64
N TYR A 37 18.41 -8.27 -3.68
CA TYR A 37 18.80 -7.07 -4.44
C TYR A 37 17.73 -6.63 -5.45
N TRP A 38 16.85 -7.57 -5.86
CA TRP A 38 15.81 -7.34 -6.83
C TRP A 38 14.43 -7.60 -6.23
N TYR A 39 13.56 -6.60 -6.26
CA TYR A 39 12.19 -6.68 -5.74
C TYR A 39 11.40 -7.85 -6.36
N GLN A 40 11.53 -8.04 -7.68
CA GLN A 40 10.88 -9.14 -8.41
C GLN A 40 11.29 -10.52 -7.86
N ILE A 41 12.55 -10.71 -7.45
CA ILE A 41 13.03 -11.96 -6.85
C ILE A 41 12.45 -12.14 -5.45
N LYS A 42 12.40 -11.07 -4.64
CA LYS A 42 11.75 -11.08 -3.32
C LYS A 42 10.28 -11.52 -3.45
N GLU A 43 9.53 -10.93 -4.38
CA GLU A 43 8.12 -11.24 -4.60
C GLU A 43 7.90 -12.66 -5.13
N VAL A 44 8.74 -13.13 -6.06
CA VAL A 44 8.66 -14.53 -6.55
C VAL A 44 8.91 -15.52 -5.41
N VAL A 45 9.93 -15.27 -4.57
CA VAL A 45 10.25 -16.10 -3.42
C VAL A 45 9.12 -16.07 -2.37
N ILE A 46 8.58 -14.89 -2.07
CA ILE A 46 7.43 -14.74 -1.16
C ILE A 46 6.20 -15.47 -1.72
N ARG A 47 5.85 -15.25 -2.99
CA ARG A 47 4.71 -15.89 -3.66
C ARG A 47 4.84 -17.41 -3.68
N GLU A 48 5.99 -17.95 -4.05
CA GLU A 48 6.22 -19.40 -4.04
C GLU A 48 6.20 -19.97 -2.61
N SER A 49 6.71 -19.22 -1.62
CA SER A 49 6.64 -19.64 -0.21
C SER A 49 5.21 -19.71 0.32
N ARG A 50 4.32 -18.82 -0.13
CA ARG A 50 2.89 -18.86 0.20
C ARG A 50 2.20 -20.09 -0.41
N LYS A 51 2.55 -20.47 -1.64
CA LYS A 51 2.01 -21.68 -2.31
C LYS A 51 2.50 -22.97 -1.65
N ARG A 52 3.73 -22.97 -1.15
CA ARG A 52 4.47 -24.15 -0.64
C ARG A 52 4.64 -24.11 0.89
N ARG A 53 3.63 -23.62 1.60
CA ARG A 53 3.68 -23.42 3.06
C ARG A 53 4.07 -24.74 3.75
N GLY A 54 5.27 -24.76 4.36
CA GLY A 54 5.81 -25.93 5.07
C GLY A 54 6.59 -26.95 4.22
N SER A 55 6.66 -26.81 2.89
CA SER A 55 7.37 -27.74 2.00
C SER A 55 8.64 -27.18 1.38
N LEU A 56 8.95 -25.89 1.56
CA LEU A 56 10.21 -25.32 1.09
C LEU A 56 11.38 -25.94 1.85
N GLN A 57 12.28 -26.63 1.13
CA GLN A 57 13.49 -27.22 1.69
C GLN A 57 14.74 -26.71 0.97
N TYR A 58 15.80 -26.46 1.72
CA TYR A 58 17.15 -26.21 1.19
C TYR A 58 18.15 -27.09 1.94
N HIS A 59 18.86 -27.94 1.20
CA HIS A 59 19.72 -29.01 1.75
C HIS A 59 19.04 -29.83 2.86
N GLY A 60 17.78 -30.24 2.64
CA GLY A 60 17.02 -31.07 3.58
C GLY A 60 16.53 -30.35 4.85
N LYS A 61 16.72 -29.02 4.95
CA LYS A 61 16.18 -28.20 6.05
C LYS A 61 14.96 -27.43 5.58
N THR A 62 13.88 -27.50 6.36
CA THR A 62 12.68 -26.69 6.13
C THR A 62 13.00 -25.20 6.26
N ILE A 63 12.80 -24.46 5.19
CA ILE A 63 12.85 -23.00 5.21
C ILE A 63 11.48 -22.49 5.63
N THR A 64 11.44 -21.69 6.69
CA THR A 64 10.26 -20.93 7.08
C THR A 64 10.50 -19.48 6.70
N ILE A 65 9.81 -18.99 5.67
CA ILE A 65 9.81 -17.57 5.31
C ILE A 65 8.73 -16.90 6.14
N TYR A 66 9.15 -16.03 7.05
CA TYR A 66 8.23 -15.17 7.78
C TYR A 66 7.97 -13.94 6.92
N ASP A 67 6.75 -13.82 6.40
CA ASP A 67 6.23 -12.67 5.64
C ASP A 67 6.05 -11.42 6.52
N ALA A 68 6.79 -11.34 7.62
CA ALA A 68 6.60 -10.37 8.68
C ALA A 68 7.05 -8.96 8.28
N ILE A 69 7.67 -8.76 7.11
CA ILE A 69 8.15 -7.44 6.69
C ILE A 69 6.99 -6.56 6.18
N TYR A 70 5.83 -7.16 5.86
CA TYR A 70 4.70 -6.45 5.27
C TYR A 70 3.40 -6.52 6.09
N SER A 71 3.43 -7.00 7.33
CA SER A 71 2.27 -6.77 8.21
C SER A 71 2.15 -5.26 8.46
N PRO A 72 0.92 -4.69 8.52
CA PRO A 72 0.72 -3.27 8.78
C PRO A 72 1.53 -2.76 9.96
N GLU A 73 1.63 -3.53 11.05
CA GLU A 73 2.39 -3.14 12.25
C GLU A 73 3.91 -3.06 12.02
N VAL A 74 4.45 -3.89 11.13
CA VAL A 74 5.90 -3.87 10.82
C VAL A 74 6.21 -2.77 9.82
N LEU A 75 5.31 -2.53 8.87
CA LEU A 75 5.40 -1.37 7.99
C LEU A 75 5.28 -0.07 8.75
N GLU A 76 4.38 0.00 9.72
CA GLU A 76 4.26 1.12 10.65
C GLU A 76 5.57 1.31 11.44
N GLN A 77 6.16 0.24 11.99
CA GLN A 77 7.47 0.33 12.67
C GLN A 77 8.62 0.79 11.74
N CYS A 78 8.54 0.45 10.45
CA CYS A 78 9.54 0.82 9.46
C CYS A 78 9.28 2.20 8.84
N ALA A 79 8.05 2.72 8.96
CA ALA A 79 7.61 3.99 8.41
C ALA A 79 7.55 5.06 9.50
N GLN A 80 7.55 6.30 9.07
CA GLN A 80 7.08 7.38 9.93
C GLN A 80 5.56 7.43 9.80
N TYR A 81 4.84 7.26 10.91
CA TYR A 81 3.41 7.52 10.93
C TYR A 81 3.17 8.97 10.56
N LEU A 82 2.46 9.20 9.46
CA LEU A 82 2.19 10.53 8.96
C LEU A 82 0.81 10.95 9.45
N GLU A 83 0.78 11.97 10.31
CA GLU A 83 -0.47 12.63 10.64
C GLU A 83 -0.96 13.40 9.42
N VAL A 84 -1.95 12.83 8.74
CA VAL A 84 -2.54 13.40 7.52
C VAL A 84 -3.65 14.38 7.91
N THR A 85 -3.52 15.61 7.43
CA THR A 85 -4.59 16.62 7.46
C THR A 85 -4.91 17.07 6.05
N LEU A 86 -6.19 17.13 5.70
CA LEU A 86 -6.68 17.50 4.38
C LEU A 86 -6.45 18.99 4.12
N ASP A 87 -6.06 19.32 2.88
CA ASP A 87 -5.81 20.68 2.42
C ASP A 87 -7.08 21.30 1.80
N PRO A 88 -7.74 22.28 2.46
CA PRO A 88 -8.94 22.93 1.93
C PRO A 88 -8.71 23.67 0.61
N ASP A 89 -7.48 24.07 0.30
CA ASP A 89 -7.16 24.74 -0.96
C ASP A 89 -7.24 23.78 -2.15
N THR A 90 -7.07 22.48 -1.91
CA THR A 90 -7.12 21.43 -2.93
C THR A 90 -8.51 20.84 -3.10
N ALA A 91 -9.34 20.87 -2.05
CA ALA A 91 -10.61 20.18 -2.01
C ALA A 91 -11.59 20.62 -3.11
N ASN A 92 -12.19 19.66 -3.79
CA ASN A 92 -13.32 19.93 -4.67
C ASN A 92 -14.45 20.63 -3.92
N ARG A 93 -15.17 21.53 -4.61
CA ARG A 93 -16.22 22.37 -4.02
C ARG A 93 -17.44 21.60 -3.48
N TYR A 94 -17.60 20.32 -3.80
CA TYR A 94 -18.64 19.47 -3.20
C TYR A 94 -18.15 18.71 -1.94
N LEU A 95 -16.86 18.77 -1.60
CA LEU A 95 -16.32 18.08 -0.44
C LEU A 95 -16.35 18.96 0.81
N ILE A 96 -17.02 18.48 1.85
CA ILE A 96 -17.09 19.13 3.16
C ILE A 96 -16.00 18.50 4.03
N LEU A 97 -15.12 19.33 4.58
CA LEU A 97 -14.04 18.91 5.48
C LEU A 97 -14.43 19.21 6.93
N SER A 98 -13.99 18.37 7.87
CA SER A 98 -14.10 18.68 9.30
C SER A 98 -13.13 19.78 9.72
N ASP A 99 -13.41 20.45 10.83
CA ASP A 99 -12.58 21.54 11.37
C ASP A 99 -11.14 21.10 11.70
N ASP A 100 -10.97 19.84 12.14
CA ASP A 100 -9.66 19.24 12.40
C ASP A 100 -8.92 18.79 11.12
N GLY A 101 -9.58 18.88 9.96
CA GLY A 101 -9.04 18.46 8.67
C GLY A 101 -8.84 16.95 8.53
N LYS A 102 -9.42 16.12 9.39
CA LYS A 102 -9.24 14.65 9.37
C LYS A 102 -10.36 13.88 8.70
N GLN A 103 -11.48 14.53 8.39
CA GLN A 103 -12.65 13.90 7.80
C GLN A 103 -13.07 14.64 6.53
N VAL A 104 -13.64 13.88 5.60
CA VAL A 104 -14.24 14.38 4.38
C VAL A 104 -15.54 13.66 4.07
N SER A 105 -16.55 14.43 3.67
CA SER A 105 -17.82 13.92 3.16
C SER A 105 -18.19 14.63 1.87
N LEU A 106 -18.91 13.92 0.99
CA LEU A 106 -19.52 14.52 -0.18
C LEU A 106 -20.84 15.20 0.22
N GLY A 107 -21.00 16.47 -0.10
CA GLY A 107 -22.25 17.21 0.04
C GLY A 107 -22.99 17.34 -1.29
N ASP A 108 -24.29 17.63 -1.21
CA ASP A 108 -25.15 17.81 -2.40
C ASP A 108 -25.03 19.22 -3.01
N ILE A 109 -24.49 20.18 -2.25
CA ILE A 109 -24.42 21.59 -2.62
C ILE A 109 -22.96 21.98 -2.86
N LYS A 110 -22.74 22.67 -3.98
CA LYS A 110 -21.45 23.29 -4.29
C LYS A 110 -21.17 24.42 -3.30
N GLN A 111 -20.08 24.30 -2.55
CA GLN A 111 -19.66 25.31 -1.59
C GLN A 111 -19.14 26.57 -2.27
N ASP A 112 -19.42 27.71 -1.66
CA ASP A 112 -18.93 29.02 -2.07
C ASP A 112 -17.53 29.28 -1.48
N VAL A 113 -16.54 28.63 -2.09
CA VAL A 113 -15.12 28.82 -1.76
C VAL A 113 -14.36 29.44 -2.93
N PRO A 114 -13.29 30.24 -2.69
CA PRO A 114 -12.52 30.84 -3.75
C PRO A 114 -11.91 29.80 -4.70
N GLU A 115 -11.89 30.13 -6.00
CA GLU A 115 -11.15 29.33 -6.98
C GLU A 115 -9.65 29.59 -6.83
N ASN A 116 -8.85 28.55 -6.98
CA ASN A 116 -7.40 28.65 -7.04
C ASN A 116 -6.81 27.52 -7.92
N PRO A 117 -5.55 27.61 -8.38
CA PRO A 117 -4.93 26.59 -9.22
C PRO A 117 -4.78 25.20 -8.56
N LYS A 118 -4.67 25.13 -7.23
CA LYS A 118 -4.51 23.89 -6.47
C LYS A 118 -5.82 23.09 -6.34
N ARG A 119 -6.97 23.74 -6.49
CA ARG A 119 -8.31 23.15 -6.28
C ARG A 119 -8.69 22.17 -7.38
N PHE A 120 -9.22 20.99 -7.03
CA PHE A 120 -9.90 20.15 -8.02
C PHE A 120 -11.24 20.74 -8.43
N ASP A 121 -11.49 20.84 -9.73
CA ASP A 121 -12.75 21.38 -10.27
C ASP A 121 -13.78 20.29 -10.60
N VAL A 122 -13.34 19.19 -11.21
CA VAL A 122 -14.17 18.09 -11.69
C VAL A 122 -13.99 16.84 -10.84
N GLY A 123 -12.76 16.48 -10.50
CA GLY A 123 -12.49 15.32 -9.64
C GLY A 123 -12.96 15.58 -8.20
N LEU A 124 -13.75 14.66 -7.62
CA LEU A 124 -14.15 14.69 -6.21
C LEU A 124 -12.99 14.27 -5.30
N CYS A 125 -11.90 15.04 -5.36
CA CYS A 125 -10.64 14.77 -4.68
C CYS A 125 -10.27 15.90 -3.73
N VAL A 126 -9.45 15.54 -2.74
CA VAL A 126 -8.75 16.43 -1.82
C VAL A 126 -7.39 15.79 -1.53
N LEU A 127 -6.33 16.60 -1.41
CA LEU A 127 -5.00 16.13 -1.03
C LEU A 127 -4.73 16.42 0.45
N ALA A 128 -3.76 15.71 1.00
CA ALA A 128 -3.15 16.07 2.28
C ALA A 128 -2.34 17.37 2.14
N LYS A 129 -2.21 18.11 3.24
CA LYS A 129 -1.25 19.23 3.35
C LYS A 129 0.20 18.73 3.35
N GLN A 130 0.40 17.56 3.94
CA GLN A 130 1.69 16.91 4.03
C GLN A 130 2.03 16.26 2.69
N GLY A 131 3.19 16.62 2.15
CA GLY A 131 3.83 15.92 1.05
C GLY A 131 5.11 15.23 1.52
N PHE A 132 5.66 14.38 0.66
CA PHE A 132 6.93 13.71 0.91
C PHE A 132 7.73 13.58 -0.39
N SER A 133 9.06 13.52 -0.26
CA SER A 133 9.99 13.42 -1.40
C SER A 133 11.08 12.36 -1.20
N SER A 134 11.04 11.64 -0.07
CA SER A 134 11.97 10.56 0.30
C SER A 134 11.45 9.86 1.56
N GLY A 135 11.87 8.62 1.79
CA GLY A 135 11.57 7.85 2.98
C GLY A 135 10.32 6.98 2.88
N ARG A 136 9.93 6.46 4.05
CA ARG A 136 8.78 5.57 4.23
C ARG A 136 7.72 6.22 5.08
N PHE A 137 6.48 6.15 4.61
CA PHE A 137 5.34 6.75 5.31
C PHE A 137 4.17 5.79 5.37
N TYR A 138 3.39 5.94 6.44
CA TYR A 138 2.19 5.17 6.66
C TYR A 138 1.08 6.08 7.17
N TYR A 139 -0.12 5.90 6.64
CA TYR A 139 -1.33 6.52 7.18
C TYR A 139 -2.51 5.55 7.08
N GLU A 140 -3.51 5.75 7.94
CA GLU A 140 -4.72 4.94 7.98
C GLU A 140 -5.95 5.80 7.69
N VAL A 141 -6.94 5.21 7.04
CA VAL A 141 -8.22 5.86 6.78
C VAL A 141 -9.36 4.93 7.17
N GLN A 142 -10.23 5.43 8.05
CA GLN A 142 -11.46 4.74 8.40
C GLN A 142 -12.48 4.88 7.25
N VAL A 143 -12.87 3.74 6.66
CA VAL A 143 -13.83 3.63 5.55
C VAL A 143 -15.07 2.82 5.91
N LYS A 144 -15.22 2.47 7.20
CA LYS A 144 -16.33 1.69 7.74
C LYS A 144 -17.69 2.17 7.23
N GLY A 145 -18.47 1.25 6.68
CA GLY A 145 -19.83 1.51 6.19
C GLY A 145 -19.93 2.28 4.87
N LYS A 146 -18.82 2.71 4.26
CA LYS A 146 -18.87 3.42 2.97
C LYS A 146 -19.01 2.45 1.79
N THR A 147 -19.88 2.77 0.84
CA THR A 147 -20.09 1.97 -0.39
C THR A 147 -19.19 2.43 -1.55
N GLU A 148 -18.63 3.64 -1.45
CA GLU A 148 -17.74 4.25 -2.43
C GLU A 148 -16.66 5.07 -1.73
N TRP A 149 -15.42 4.96 -2.22
CA TRP A 149 -14.28 5.80 -1.85
C TRP A 149 -13.11 5.59 -2.81
N SER A 150 -12.20 6.55 -2.86
CA SER A 150 -10.91 6.43 -3.54
C SER A 150 -9.82 6.83 -2.56
N LEU A 151 -8.80 6.00 -2.39
CA LEU A 151 -7.68 6.24 -1.47
C LEU A 151 -6.36 5.93 -2.14
N GLY A 152 -5.34 6.72 -1.81
CA GLY A 152 -3.98 6.50 -2.29
C GLY A 152 -3.14 7.76 -2.27
N VAL A 153 -2.07 7.74 -3.07
CA VAL A 153 -1.12 8.84 -3.18
C VAL A 153 -1.10 9.41 -4.59
N ALA A 154 -0.73 10.68 -4.68
CA ALA A 154 -0.59 11.36 -5.96
C ALA A 154 0.69 12.21 -5.99
N ARG A 155 1.29 12.36 -7.17
CA ARG A 155 2.37 13.33 -7.38
C ARG A 155 1.83 14.75 -7.14
N GLU A 156 2.64 15.64 -6.57
CA GLU A 156 2.19 17.02 -6.34
C GLU A 156 1.84 17.74 -7.67
N SER A 157 2.56 17.40 -8.73
CA SER A 157 2.49 17.99 -10.07
C SER A 157 1.33 17.51 -10.95
N ILE A 158 0.43 16.67 -10.42
CA ILE A 158 -0.75 16.20 -11.18
C ILE A 158 -1.57 17.38 -11.72
N ASN A 159 -2.19 17.16 -12.89
CA ASN A 159 -3.23 18.07 -13.35
C ASN A 159 -4.47 17.96 -12.46
N ARG A 160 -4.94 19.09 -11.95
CA ARG A 160 -6.08 19.17 -11.03
C ARG A 160 -7.35 19.71 -11.70
N LYS A 161 -7.26 20.07 -12.99
CA LYS A 161 -8.34 20.70 -13.75
C LYS A 161 -8.91 19.75 -14.81
N GLY A 162 -10.22 19.76 -14.98
CA GLY A 162 -10.92 18.90 -15.93
C GLY A 162 -10.88 17.42 -15.55
N LYS A 163 -11.20 16.56 -16.52
CA LYS A 163 -11.23 15.11 -16.32
C LYS A 163 -9.81 14.54 -16.40
N PHE A 164 -9.49 13.65 -15.47
CA PHE A 164 -8.23 12.90 -15.46
C PHE A 164 -8.50 11.41 -15.25
N ILE A 165 -7.57 10.58 -15.70
CA ILE A 165 -7.60 9.13 -15.51
C ILE A 165 -6.63 8.81 -14.38
N TYR A 166 -7.11 8.10 -13.36
CA TYR A 166 -6.26 7.59 -12.29
C TYR A 166 -5.36 6.48 -12.84
N THR A 167 -4.09 6.79 -13.07
CA THR A 167 -3.02 5.84 -13.39
C THR A 167 -1.67 6.30 -12.81
N PRO A 168 -0.72 5.38 -12.55
CA PRO A 168 0.65 5.72 -12.18
C PRO A 168 1.31 6.67 -13.18
N VAL A 169 1.06 6.47 -14.48
CA VAL A 169 1.56 7.34 -15.56
C VAL A 169 1.09 8.79 -15.39
N ASN A 170 -0.15 8.99 -14.95
CA ASN A 170 -0.70 10.31 -14.65
C ASN A 170 -0.39 10.79 -13.23
N GLY A 171 0.43 10.05 -12.48
CA GLY A 171 0.88 10.39 -11.13
C GLY A 171 -0.09 9.99 -10.02
N PHE A 172 -0.91 8.96 -10.20
CA PHE A 172 -1.84 8.45 -9.19
C PHE A 172 -1.60 6.96 -8.89
N TRP A 173 -1.46 6.63 -7.61
CA TRP A 173 -1.44 5.25 -7.12
C TRP A 173 -2.58 5.09 -6.12
N ALA A 174 -3.72 4.60 -6.59
CA ALA A 174 -4.96 4.60 -5.82
C ALA A 174 -5.77 3.31 -5.98
N VAL A 175 -6.48 2.95 -4.92
CA VAL A 175 -7.52 1.92 -4.92
C VAL A 175 -8.87 2.61 -4.78
N ILE A 176 -9.82 2.19 -5.62
CA ILE A 176 -11.18 2.71 -5.65
C ILE A 176 -12.12 1.59 -5.22
N LEU A 177 -13.03 1.88 -4.30
CA LEU A 177 -14.23 1.08 -4.04
C LEU A 177 -15.42 1.69 -4.79
N ARG A 178 -16.16 0.85 -5.51
CA ARG A 178 -17.50 1.15 -6.04
C ARG A 178 -18.46 0.01 -5.77
N ASN A 179 -19.76 0.29 -5.89
CA ASN A 179 -20.82 -0.73 -5.85
C ASN A 179 -20.70 -1.66 -4.63
N ASP A 180 -20.34 -1.10 -3.48
CA ASP A 180 -20.19 -1.75 -2.17
C ASP A 180 -19.04 -2.77 -2.01
N ASN A 181 -18.68 -3.54 -3.05
CA ASN A 181 -17.62 -4.57 -2.98
C ASN A 181 -16.80 -4.74 -4.28
N GLN A 182 -16.86 -3.78 -5.20
CA GLN A 182 -16.04 -3.78 -6.42
C GLN A 182 -14.82 -2.86 -6.23
N TYR A 183 -13.66 -3.47 -6.02
CA TYR A 183 -12.40 -2.74 -5.89
C TYR A 183 -11.72 -2.62 -7.24
N THR A 184 -11.04 -1.51 -7.45
CA THR A 184 -10.23 -1.29 -8.64
C THR A 184 -8.92 -0.67 -8.23
N ALA A 185 -7.81 -1.34 -8.55
CA ALA A 185 -6.50 -0.72 -8.55
C ALA A 185 -6.36 0.10 -9.84
N CYS A 186 -5.98 1.37 -9.70
CA CYS A 186 -5.81 2.33 -10.78
C CYS A 186 -4.57 2.04 -11.64
N GLU A 187 -4.39 0.80 -12.07
CA GLU A 187 -3.34 0.37 -12.99
C GLU A 187 -3.58 0.85 -14.43
N SER A 188 -2.59 0.64 -15.29
CA SER A 188 -2.73 0.80 -16.74
C SER A 188 -2.50 -0.54 -17.46
N PRO A 189 -3.55 -1.32 -17.76
CA PRO A 189 -4.98 -1.03 -17.59
C PRO A 189 -5.50 -1.25 -16.16
N MET A 190 -6.65 -0.64 -15.83
CA MET A 190 -7.28 -0.77 -14.51
C MET A 190 -7.55 -2.24 -14.15
N LEU A 191 -7.23 -2.62 -12.91
CA LEU A 191 -7.40 -3.99 -12.42
C LEU A 191 -8.54 -4.05 -11.41
N SER A 192 -9.63 -4.75 -11.76
CA SER A 192 -10.76 -4.98 -10.87
C SER A 192 -10.59 -6.25 -10.04
N PHE A 193 -10.98 -6.21 -8.77
CA PHE A 193 -10.97 -7.35 -7.86
C PHE A 193 -12.04 -7.21 -6.76
N SER A 194 -12.25 -8.28 -6.00
CA SER A 194 -13.17 -8.31 -4.86
C SER A 194 -12.45 -8.84 -3.63
N LEU A 195 -12.79 -8.27 -2.48
CA LEU A 195 -12.30 -8.74 -1.18
C LEU A 195 -13.36 -9.66 -0.54
N LYS A 196 -12.90 -10.67 0.21
CA LYS A 196 -13.78 -11.58 0.96
C LYS A 196 -14.41 -10.88 2.17
N VAL A 197 -13.66 -9.97 2.77
CA VAL A 197 -14.06 -9.16 3.92
C VAL A 197 -13.84 -7.71 3.54
N LYS A 198 -14.83 -6.87 3.83
CA LYS A 198 -14.76 -5.44 3.56
C LYS A 198 -13.89 -4.77 4.65
N PRO A 199 -12.85 -4.00 4.28
CA PRO A 199 -12.03 -3.32 5.26
C PRO A 199 -12.84 -2.22 5.93
N GLU A 200 -12.70 -2.08 7.25
CA GLU A 200 -13.22 -0.94 8.00
C GLU A 200 -12.20 0.20 8.08
N ILE A 201 -10.91 -0.16 8.06
CA ILE A 201 -9.77 0.75 8.06
C ILE A 201 -8.79 0.26 7.00
N VAL A 202 -8.40 1.18 6.11
CA VAL A 202 -7.39 0.90 5.08
C VAL A 202 -6.10 1.62 5.46
N GLY A 203 -5.03 0.84 5.59
CA GLY A 203 -3.68 1.34 5.77
C GLY A 203 -2.99 1.53 4.42
N VAL A 204 -2.32 2.66 4.23
CA VAL A 204 -1.56 2.97 3.02
C VAL A 204 -0.10 3.17 3.42
N PHE A 205 0.76 2.32 2.87
CA PHE A 205 2.21 2.36 3.08
C PHE A 205 2.90 2.81 1.79
N VAL A 206 3.90 3.68 1.93
CA VAL A 206 4.74 4.14 0.83
C VAL A 206 6.20 3.91 1.19
N ASP A 207 6.96 3.33 0.27
CA ASP A 207 8.43 3.33 0.29
C ASP A 207 8.89 4.07 -0.96
N TYR A 208 9.31 5.32 -0.78
CA TYR A 208 9.64 6.22 -1.88
C TYR A 208 10.88 5.75 -2.63
N GLU A 209 11.91 5.30 -1.91
CA GLU A 209 13.17 4.81 -2.49
C GLU A 209 12.97 3.51 -3.29
N GLU A 210 12.04 2.65 -2.88
CA GLU A 210 11.72 1.39 -3.57
C GLU A 210 10.59 1.53 -4.59
N GLY A 211 10.02 2.73 -4.79
CA GLY A 211 8.93 2.95 -5.74
C GLY A 211 7.66 2.15 -5.42
N LEU A 212 7.36 1.94 -4.15
CA LEU A 212 6.30 1.03 -3.69
C LEU A 212 5.17 1.79 -3.00
N VAL A 213 3.93 1.50 -3.40
CA VAL A 213 2.72 1.93 -2.68
C VAL A 213 1.86 0.71 -2.39
N SER A 214 1.57 0.45 -1.12
CA SER A 214 0.82 -0.75 -0.70
C SER A 214 -0.37 -0.42 0.18
N PHE A 215 -1.45 -1.19 0.00
CA PHE A 215 -2.73 -1.04 0.66
C PHE A 215 -3.03 -2.28 1.49
N TYR A 216 -3.53 -2.09 2.70
CA TYR A 216 -3.81 -3.16 3.65
C TYR A 216 -5.15 -2.96 4.34
N ASP A 217 -5.84 -4.06 4.62
CA ASP A 217 -6.92 -4.09 5.60
C ASP A 217 -6.28 -4.22 6.98
N VAL A 218 -6.39 -3.15 7.79
CA VAL A 218 -5.80 -3.09 9.13
C VAL A 218 -6.46 -4.10 10.07
N GLY A 219 -7.77 -4.30 9.94
CA GLY A 219 -8.53 -5.18 10.83
C GLY A 219 -8.18 -6.66 10.64
N SER A 220 -8.10 -7.11 9.38
CA SER A 220 -7.70 -8.49 9.06
C SER A 220 -6.20 -8.69 8.90
N ARG A 221 -5.40 -7.61 8.98
CA ARG A 221 -3.95 -7.58 8.76
C ARG A 221 -3.57 -8.21 7.42
N SER A 222 -4.39 -7.95 6.40
CA SER A 222 -4.24 -8.57 5.10
C SER A 222 -3.89 -7.55 4.03
N HIS A 223 -3.13 -8.01 3.05
CA HIS A 223 -2.78 -7.22 1.88
C HIS A 223 -3.99 -7.05 0.95
N ILE A 224 -4.22 -5.83 0.50
CA ILE A 224 -5.24 -5.50 -0.50
C ILE A 224 -4.60 -5.42 -1.88
N TYR A 225 -3.62 -4.54 -2.05
CA TYR A 225 -2.97 -4.30 -3.34
C TYR A 225 -1.62 -3.59 -3.18
N SER A 226 -0.70 -3.75 -4.15
CA SER A 226 0.55 -3.00 -4.23
C SER A 226 0.84 -2.55 -5.65
N PHE A 227 1.26 -1.29 -5.78
CA PHE A 227 1.83 -0.73 -6.99
C PHE A 227 3.35 -0.70 -6.86
N THR A 228 4.05 -1.03 -7.93
CA THR A 228 5.51 -1.00 -8.02
C THR A 228 5.89 -0.40 -9.36
N ASP A 229 6.77 0.59 -9.34
CA ASP A 229 7.38 1.17 -10.56
C ASP A 229 8.50 0.26 -11.12
#